data_AF-A0A7K3EFZ7-F1
#
_entry.id   AF-A0A7K3EFZ7-F1
#
_cell.length_a   1.000
_cell.length_b   1.000
_cell.length_c   1.000
_cell.angle_alpha   90.00
_cell.angle_beta   90.00
_cell.angle_gamma   90.00
#
_symmetry.space_group_name_H-M   'P 1'
#
loop_
_entity.id
_entity.type
_entity.pdbx_description
1 polymer ?
#
loop_
_entity_poly.entity_id
_entity_poly.type
_entity_poly.pdbx_seq_one_letter_code
_entity_poly.pdbx_strand_id
1 'polypeptide(L)' 'MIYLLDTSGLVRLLRDPKLQTAWYEAIDAGGIASCYVQRAEFLYSARHASDLTEHHVRDIA' A
#
# COMPACT_ATOMS: atom_id res chain seq x y z
N MET A 1 -3.70 -15.96 -6.02
CA MET A 1 -3.67 -14.92 -7.08
C MET A 1 -2.86 -13.76 -6.52
N ILE A 2 -1.97 -13.14 -7.31
CA ILE A 2 -1.20 -11.97 -6.86
C ILE A 2 -1.78 -10.72 -7.52
N TYR A 3 -2.03 -9.68 -6.73
CA TYR A 3 -2.48 -8.36 -7.17
C TYR A 3 -1.35 -7.36 -7.03
N LEU A 4 -0.92 -6.74 -8.13
CA LEU A 4 -0.02 -5.59 -8.06
C LEU A 4 -0.84 -4.33 -7.82
N LEU A 5 -0.60 -3.64 -6.71
CA LEU A 5 -1.34 -2.41 -6.41
C LEU A 5 -0.89 -1.26 -7.31
N ASP A 6 -1.88 -0.55 -7.85
CA ASP A 6 -1.72 0.82 -8.32
C ASP A 6 -1.64 1.78 -7.12
N THR A 7 -0.97 2.93 -7.29
CA THR A 7 -0.84 3.96 -6.25
C THR A 7 -2.20 4.40 -5.72
N SER A 8 -3.20 4.53 -6.58
CA SER A 8 -4.55 4.93 -6.16
C SER A 8 -5.25 3.82 -5.36
N GLY A 9 -4.96 2.55 -5.62
CA GLY A 9 -5.43 1.41 -4.84
C GLY A 9 -4.83 1.41 -3.44
N LEU A 10 -3.51 1.59 -3.34
CA LEU A 10 -2.80 1.69 -2.06
C LEU A 10 -3.34 2.83 -1.20
N VAL A 11 -3.50 4.04 -1.76
CA VAL A 11 -4.00 5.20 -1.02
C VAL A 11 -5.40 4.95 -0.44
N ARG A 12 -6.29 4.29 -1.19
CA ARG A 12 -7.64 3.96 -0.70
C ARG A 12 -7.60 2.89 0.38
N LEU A 13 -6.80 1.83 0.18
CA LEU A 13 -6.64 0.75 1.15
C LEU A 13 -6.08 1.26 2.49
N LEU A 14 -5.12 2.19 2.48
CA LEU A 14 -4.58 2.79 3.70
C LEU A 14 -5.57 3.72 4.42
N ARG A 15 -6.55 4.29 3.72
CA ARG A 15 -7.48 5.30 4.27
C ARG A 15 -8.83 4.75 4.70
N ASP A 16 -9.28 3.64 4.13
CA ASP A 16 -10.61 3.09 4.37
C ASP A 16 -10.55 1.75 5.12
N PRO A 17 -10.92 1.70 6.42
CA PRO A 17 -10.97 0.46 7.18
C PRO A 17 -11.87 -0.61 6.58
N LYS A 18 -12.94 -0.23 5.85
CA LYS A 18 -13.80 -1.21 5.18
C LYS A 18 -13.08 -1.93 4.06
N LEU A 19 -12.22 -1.22 3.33
CA LEU A 19 -11.36 -1.83 2.30
C LEU A 19 -10.30 -2.70 2.94
N GLN A 20 -9.72 -2.29 4.08
CA GLN A 20 -8.77 -3.14 4.81
C GLN A 20 -9.40 -4.47 5.23
N THR A 21 -10.62 -4.42 5.79
CA THR A 21 -11.36 -5.64 6.15
C THR A 21 -11.71 -6.48 4.93
N ALA A 22 -12.19 -5.85 3.85
CA ALA A 22 -12.59 -6.58 2.64
C ALA A 22 -11.42 -7.26 1.92
N TRP A 23 -10.21 -6.72 2.06
CA TRP A 23 -8.99 -7.25 1.43
C TRP A 23 -8.08 -8.00 2.40
N TYR A 24 -8.51 -8.18 3.66
CA TYR A 24 -7.69 -8.78 4.72
C TYR A 24 -7.11 -10.14 4.29
N GLU A 25 -7.93 -11.05 3.77
CA GLU A 25 -7.46 -12.38 3.35
C GLU A 25 -6.37 -12.31 2.28
N ALA A 26 -6.48 -11.38 1.33
CA ALA A 26 -5.48 -11.21 0.28
C ALA A 26 -4.17 -10.62 0.82
N ILE A 27 -4.26 -9.71 1.79
CA ILE A 27 -3.09 -9.10 2.45
C ILE A 27 -2.39 -10.16 3.31
N ASP A 28 -3.15 -10.86 4.16
CA ASP A 28 -2.65 -11.90 5.07
C ASP A 28 -2.01 -13.06 4.32
N ALA A 29 -2.57 -13.43 3.17
CA ALA A 29 -2.01 -14.46 2.30
C ALA A 29 -0.78 -14.00 1.48
N GLY A 30 -0.28 -12.76 1.65
CA GLY A 30 0.82 -12.21 0.85
C GLY A 30 0.45 -12.05 -0.64
N GLY A 31 -0.85 -11.96 -0.94
CA GLY A 31 -1.38 -11.85 -2.30
C GLY A 31 -1.32 -10.43 -2.87
N ILE A 32 -0.83 -9.45 -2.11
CA ILE A 32 -0.65 -8.07 -2.54
C ILE A 32 0.83 -7.82 -2.81
N ALA A 33 1.14 -7.21 -3.95
CA ALA A 33 2.49 -6.85 -4.34
C ALA A 33 2.61 -5.34 -4.59
N SER A 34 3.85 -4.85 -4.47
CA SER A 34 4.24 -3.46 -4.72
C SER A 34 5.45 -3.37 -5.66
N CYS A 35 5.43 -2.43 -6.60
CA CYS A 35 6.58 -2.17 -7.48
C CYS A 35 7.32 -0.86 -7.13
N TYR A 36 8.52 -0.70 -7.67
CA TYR A 36 9.35 0.48 -7.39
C TYR A 36 8.69 1.79 -7.83
N VAL A 37 8.07 1.83 -9.02
CA VAL A 37 7.43 3.03 -9.56
C VAL A 37 6.25 3.46 -8.69
N GLN A 38 5.38 2.52 -8.32
CA GLN A 38 4.26 2.78 -7.42
C GLN A 38 4.72 3.31 -6.05
N ARG A 39 5.83 2.80 -5.50
CA ARG A 39 6.41 3.33 -4.26
C ARG A 39 6.93 4.75 -4.44
N ALA A 40 7.60 5.04 -5.55
CA ALA A 40 8.09 6.38 -5.84
C ALA A 40 6.94 7.40 -5.93
N GLU A 41 5.86 7.04 -6.62
CA GLU A 41 4.65 7.87 -6.71
C GLU A 41 4.02 8.12 -5.33
N PHE A 42 3.87 7.07 -4.53
CA PHE A 42 3.32 7.19 -3.19
C PHE A 42 4.19 8.09 -2.28
N LEU A 43 5.50 7.88 -2.27
CA LEU A 43 6.44 8.67 -1.47
C LEU A 43 6.56 10.13 -1.94
N TYR A 44 6.40 10.41 -3.23
CA TYR A 44 6.33 11.78 -3.74
C TYR A 44 5.15 12.57 -3.15
N SER A 45 4.10 11.88 -2.70
CA SER A 45 2.94 12.52 -2.06
C SER A 45 3.15 12.86 -0.59
N ALA A 46 4.24 12.41 0.04
CA ALA A 46 4.58 12.72 1.43
C ALA A 46 4.61 14.24 1.69
N ARG A 47 4.14 14.64 2.87
CA ARG A 47 4.13 16.04 3.33
C ARG A 47 5.04 16.25 4.53
N HIS A 48 5.36 15.18 5.26
CA HIS A 48 6.24 15.20 6.42
C HIS A 48 7.30 14.10 6.33
N ALA A 49 8.43 14.31 7.01
CA ALA A 49 9.50 13.31 7.08
C ALA A 49 9.03 12.00 7.75
N SER A 50 8.05 12.09 8.67
CA SER A 50 7.39 10.93 9.27
C SER A 50 6.72 10.02 8.23
N ASP A 51 6.14 10.59 7.18
CA ASP A 51 5.43 9.84 6.14
C ASP A 51 6.37 8.90 5.36
N LEU A 52 7.65 9.26 5.26
CA LEU A 52 8.69 8.45 4.62
C LEU A 52 9.10 7.22 5.45
N THR A 53 8.86 7.28 6.77
CA THR A 53 9.26 6.23 7.73
C THR A 53 8.08 5.40 8.25
N GLU A 54 6.90 6.00 8.37
CA GLU A 54 5.68 5.34 8.87
C GLU A 54 5.02 4.48 7.80
N HIS A 55 5.12 4.87 6.53
CA HIS A 55 4.62 4.07 5.42
C HIS A 55 5.71 3.16 4.87
N HIS A 56 6.07 2.14 5.64
CA HIS A 56 6.85 1.02 5.12
C HIS A 56 5.98 0.21 4.14
N VAL A 57 5.87 0.68 2.88
CA VAL A 57 5.32 -0.09 1.75
C VAL A 57 6.10 -1.42 1.54
N ARG A 58 7.25 -1.56 2.20
CA ARG A 58 8.03 -2.80 2.26
C ARG A 58 7.31 -3.94 2.97
N ASP A 59 6.36 -3.67 3.85
CA ASP A 59 5.67 -4.71 4.64
C ASP A 59 4.44 -5.29 3.92
N ILE A 60 4.11 -4.76 2.73
CA ILE A 60 3.02 -5.25 1.87
C ILE A 60 3.59 -6.07 0.69
N ALA A 61 4.81 -6.59 0.80
CA ALA A 61 5.49 -7.37 -0.24
C ALA A 61 6.24 -8.57 0.35
#